data_AF-Q0ZE71-F1
#
_entry.id   AF-Q0ZE71-F1
#
_cell.length_a   1.000
_cell.length_b   1.000
_cell.length_c   1.000
_cell.angle_alpha   90.00
_cell.angle_beta   90.00
_cell.angle_gamma   90.00
#
_symmetry.space_group_name_H-M   'P 1'
#
loop_
_entity.id
_entity.type
_entity.pdbx_description
1 polymer ?
#
loop_
_entity_poly.entity_id
_entity_poly.type
_entity_poly.pdbx_seq_one_letter_code
_entity_poly.pdbx_strand_id
1 'polypeptide(L)'
;SITIQAEGKEEAVTIYQEQKPNSELSCRPLCLMFVDESDHEMLTAILSPVVAERKAMIESRLILFVGGLQRSFRFYFRSTGYDEKMVRDMEGLEASGSTYICTLCDSTRSEASRNMVLHSITRSHEENLERYEIWRKNPFSESAEELRDRVKGVSAKPFMETQPTLDALHCDIGNATEFYKIFQDEIGEVYLKNNPTREERRRWRSALDKQLRKKMKLKPVMRMNGNYARRLMTHEAIEVVCELVPSEERREALKELMELYIQMKPVWRSTCPARDCPDQLCRYSFNSQRFADLLSTTFKYRYDGKITNYLHKTLAHVPEIVERDGSIGAWASEGNESGNKLFRRFRKMNARQSKTFELEDILK
;
A
#
# COMPACT_ATOMS: atom_id res chain seq x y z
N SER A 1 -7.74 -14.21 -12.46
CA SER A 1 -8.55 -15.43 -12.68
C SER A 1 -9.09 -15.43 -14.10
N ILE A 2 -9.62 -16.55 -14.58
CA ILE A 2 -10.37 -16.66 -15.83
C ILE A 2 -11.75 -17.21 -15.45
N THR A 3 -12.80 -16.53 -15.88
CA THR A 3 -14.20 -16.89 -15.62
C THR A 3 -14.94 -17.10 -16.94
N ILE A 4 -16.02 -17.87 -16.89
CA ILE A 4 -16.95 -18.04 -18.00
C ILE A 4 -18.35 -17.66 -17.54
N GLN A 5 -19.00 -16.76 -18.27
CA GLN A 5 -20.41 -16.46 -18.10
C GLN A 5 -21.16 -17.06 -19.28
N ALA A 6 -21.95 -18.10 -19.00
CA ALA A 6 -22.79 -18.73 -20.03
C ALA A 6 -23.99 -17.83 -20.34
N GLU A 7 -24.46 -17.89 -21.59
CA GLU A 7 -25.64 -17.15 -22.03
C GLU A 7 -26.86 -17.55 -21.18
N GLY A 8 -27.59 -16.56 -20.66
CA GLY A 8 -28.74 -16.77 -19.78
C GLY A 8 -28.42 -17.11 -18.32
N LYS A 9 -27.14 -17.13 -17.89
CA LYS A 9 -26.77 -17.25 -16.47
C LYS A 9 -26.32 -15.92 -15.88
N GLU A 10 -26.85 -15.60 -14.69
CA GLU A 10 -26.46 -14.39 -13.95
C GLU A 10 -25.04 -14.50 -13.38
N GLU A 11 -24.66 -15.68 -12.86
CA GLU A 11 -23.35 -15.86 -12.23
C GLU A 11 -22.28 -16.40 -13.19
N ALA A 12 -21.10 -15.77 -13.15
CA ALA A 12 -19.91 -16.25 -13.84
C ALA A 12 -19.23 -17.36 -13.03
N VAL A 13 -18.81 -18.44 -13.71
CA VAL A 13 -18.09 -19.56 -13.09
C VAL A 13 -16.59 -19.36 -13.26
N THR A 14 -15.83 -19.42 -12.16
CA THR A 14 -14.36 -19.38 -12.22
C THR A 14 -13.81 -20.70 -12.72
N ILE A 15 -13.10 -20.69 -13.87
CA ILE A 15 -12.46 -21.88 -14.45
C ILE A 15 -10.98 -21.98 -14.13
N TYR A 16 -10.34 -20.85 -13.81
CA TYR A 16 -8.95 -20.81 -13.36
C TYR A 16 -8.73 -19.64 -12.41
N GLN A 17 -8.01 -19.91 -11.32
CA GLN A 17 -7.54 -18.89 -10.40
C GLN A 17 -6.10 -19.21 -10.01
N GLU A 18 -5.22 -18.23 -10.16
CA GLU A 18 -3.83 -18.34 -9.72
C GLU A 18 -3.80 -18.58 -8.20
N GLN A 19 -3.13 -19.65 -7.79
CA GLN A 19 -3.07 -20.09 -6.40
C GLN A 19 -2.01 -19.33 -5.61
N LYS A 20 -0.97 -18.81 -6.29
CA LYS A 20 0.13 -18.08 -5.67
C LYS A 20 0.36 -16.74 -6.38
N PRO A 21 -0.61 -15.79 -6.30
CA PRO A 21 -0.52 -14.52 -7.05
C PRO A 21 0.70 -13.67 -6.65
N ASN A 22 1.23 -13.86 -5.45
CA ASN A 22 2.42 -13.15 -4.95
C ASN A 22 3.74 -13.87 -5.26
N SER A 23 3.75 -14.96 -6.04
CA SER A 23 4.98 -15.62 -6.49
C SER A 23 5.57 -14.90 -7.70
N GLU A 24 6.90 -14.77 -7.71
CA GLU A 24 7.66 -14.28 -8.87
C GLU A 24 7.45 -15.16 -10.12
N LEU A 25 7.02 -16.41 -9.97
CA LEU A 25 6.73 -17.33 -11.08
C LEU A 25 5.44 -16.98 -11.82
N SER A 26 4.51 -16.29 -11.16
CA SER A 26 3.23 -15.86 -11.73
C SER A 26 3.29 -14.42 -12.25
N CYS A 27 4.40 -13.71 -12.05
CA CYS A 27 4.62 -12.34 -12.50
C CYS A 27 5.40 -12.33 -13.83
N ARG A 28 4.73 -11.99 -14.94
CA ARG A 28 5.36 -11.94 -16.27
C ARG A 28 5.87 -10.53 -16.57
N PRO A 29 7.16 -10.35 -16.89
CA PRO A 29 7.68 -9.04 -17.28
C PRO A 29 7.10 -8.62 -18.63
N LEU A 30 6.71 -7.35 -18.75
CA LEU A 30 6.18 -6.77 -20.00
C LEU A 30 7.12 -5.72 -20.59
N CYS A 31 7.66 -4.84 -19.75
CA CYS A 31 8.53 -3.74 -20.17
C CYS A 31 9.70 -3.61 -19.19
N LEU A 32 10.92 -3.46 -19.71
CA LEU A 32 12.12 -3.18 -18.94
C LEU A 32 12.73 -1.86 -19.43
N MET A 33 13.15 -1.01 -18.51
CA MET A 33 13.72 0.29 -18.83
C MET A 33 14.79 0.71 -17.81
N PHE A 34 15.72 1.55 -18.24
CA PHE A 34 16.67 2.23 -17.37
C PHE A 34 16.24 3.70 -17.24
N VAL A 35 15.23 3.95 -16.41
CA VAL A 35 14.65 5.28 -16.19
C VAL A 35 14.49 5.51 -14.69
N ASP A 36 14.71 6.74 -14.25
CA ASP A 36 14.33 7.15 -12.89
C ASP A 36 12.81 7.31 -12.85
N GLU A 37 12.15 6.63 -11.92
CA GLU A 37 10.71 6.78 -11.68
C GLU A 37 10.28 8.24 -11.49
N SER A 38 11.19 9.08 -11.00
CA SER A 38 10.95 10.51 -10.78
C SER A 38 11.05 11.35 -12.05
N ASP A 39 11.59 10.81 -13.14
CA ASP A 39 11.63 11.44 -14.46
C ASP A 39 10.31 11.15 -15.20
N HIS A 40 9.30 11.96 -14.91
CA HIS A 40 7.95 11.81 -15.45
C HIS A 40 7.92 11.89 -16.98
N GLU A 41 8.80 12.69 -17.59
CA GLU A 41 8.84 12.87 -19.04
C GLU A 41 9.28 11.57 -19.72
N MET A 42 10.41 10.99 -19.28
CA MET A 42 10.90 9.73 -19.84
C MET A 42 9.99 8.55 -19.52
N LEU A 43 9.47 8.48 -18.30
CA LEU A 43 8.58 7.39 -17.88
C LEU A 43 7.29 7.38 -18.70
N THR A 44 6.65 8.54 -18.88
CA THR A 44 5.43 8.63 -19.69
C THR A 44 5.71 8.41 -21.17
N ALA A 45 6.82 8.90 -21.71
CA ALA A 45 7.19 8.66 -23.10
C ALA A 45 7.32 7.15 -23.41
N ILE A 46 7.94 6.37 -22.51
CA ILE A 46 8.12 4.92 -22.68
C ILE A 46 6.80 4.15 -22.45
N LEU A 47 6.02 4.52 -21.43
CA LEU A 47 4.81 3.77 -21.05
C LEU A 47 3.55 4.16 -21.83
N SER A 48 3.54 5.31 -22.54
CA SER A 48 2.37 5.77 -23.30
C SER A 48 1.84 4.74 -24.32
N PRO A 49 2.69 4.06 -25.12
CA PRO A 49 2.22 3.00 -26.02
C PRO A 49 1.53 1.84 -25.28
N VAL A 50 2.09 1.41 -24.14
CA VAL A 50 1.52 0.33 -23.31
C VAL A 50 0.14 0.73 -22.77
N VAL A 51 -0.01 1.99 -22.32
CA VAL A 51 -1.29 2.52 -21.86
C VAL A 51 -2.31 2.60 -23.01
N ALA A 52 -1.88 3.01 -24.20
CA ALA A 52 -2.74 3.06 -25.38
C ALA A 52 -3.25 1.68 -25.79
N GLU A 53 -2.37 0.67 -25.81
CA GLU A 53 -2.76 -0.73 -26.07
C GLU A 53 -3.74 -1.26 -25.02
N ARG A 54 -3.48 -1.01 -23.72
CA ARG A 54 -4.42 -1.37 -22.64
C ARG A 54 -5.82 -0.79 -22.89
N LYS A 55 -5.92 0.49 -23.26
CA LYS A 55 -7.21 1.15 -23.55
C LYS A 55 -7.91 0.50 -24.75
N ALA A 56 -7.19 0.19 -25.82
CA ALA A 56 -7.76 -0.51 -26.98
C ALA A 56 -8.21 -1.95 -26.67
N MET A 57 -7.51 -2.64 -25.75
CA MET A 57 -7.84 -4.01 -25.34
C MET A 57 -9.11 -4.11 -24.48
N ILE A 58 -9.49 -3.06 -23.75
CA ILE A 58 -10.70 -3.04 -22.92
C ILE A 58 -11.97 -3.12 -23.78
N GLU A 59 -11.97 -2.42 -24.92
CA GLU A 59 -13.13 -2.35 -25.83
C GLU A 59 -13.19 -3.51 -26.83
N SER A 60 -12.15 -4.33 -26.92
CA SER A 60 -12.04 -5.42 -27.88
C SER A 60 -12.21 -6.80 -27.25
N ARG A 61 -12.51 -7.78 -28.10
CA ARG A 61 -12.54 -9.20 -27.74
C ARG A 61 -11.42 -9.92 -28.46
N LEU A 62 -10.59 -10.64 -27.72
CA LEU A 62 -9.54 -11.49 -28.29
C LEU A 62 -10.14 -12.82 -28.72
N ILE A 63 -9.81 -13.27 -29.92
CA ILE A 63 -10.24 -14.54 -30.47
C ILE A 63 -9.01 -15.44 -30.62
N LEU A 64 -9.03 -16.62 -29.98
CA LEU A 64 -7.94 -17.59 -30.03
C LEU A 64 -8.46 -19.01 -30.23
N PHE A 65 -7.67 -19.84 -30.92
CA PHE A 65 -7.90 -21.28 -30.96
C PHE A 65 -7.32 -21.93 -29.70
N VAL A 66 -8.19 -22.46 -28.83
CA VAL A 66 -7.82 -23.11 -27.57
C VAL A 66 -8.55 -24.45 -27.47
N GLY A 67 -7.78 -25.54 -27.41
CA GLY A 67 -8.32 -26.90 -27.40
C GLY A 67 -9.09 -27.25 -28.68
N GLY A 68 -8.58 -26.81 -29.84
CA GLY A 68 -9.17 -27.10 -31.15
C GLY A 68 -10.39 -26.23 -31.53
N LEU A 69 -10.87 -25.37 -30.63
CA LEU A 69 -12.02 -24.51 -30.86
C LEU A 69 -11.64 -23.02 -30.78
N GLN A 70 -12.25 -22.22 -31.64
CA GLN A 70 -12.16 -20.77 -31.56
C GLN A 70 -12.95 -20.27 -30.35
N ARG A 71 -12.30 -19.51 -29.47
CA ARG A 71 -12.88 -18.96 -28.23
C ARG A 71 -12.69 -17.44 -28.19
N SER A 72 -13.66 -16.75 -27.61
CA SER A 72 -13.63 -15.30 -27.42
C SER A 72 -13.35 -14.95 -25.96
N PHE A 73 -12.45 -14.00 -25.73
CA PHE A 73 -12.01 -13.54 -24.43
C PHE A 73 -12.21 -12.02 -24.30
N ARG A 74 -12.61 -11.58 -23.11
CA ARG A 74 -12.62 -10.18 -22.69
C ARG A 74 -11.60 -9.99 -21.58
N PHE A 75 -10.89 -8.87 -21.59
CA PHE A 75 -9.92 -8.53 -20.56
C PHE A 75 -10.48 -7.51 -19.58
N TYR A 76 -10.19 -7.75 -18.30
CA TYR A 76 -10.45 -6.81 -17.22
C TYR A 76 -9.11 -6.50 -16.55
N PHE A 77 -8.60 -5.29 -16.74
CA PHE A 77 -7.32 -4.87 -16.19
C PHE A 77 -7.52 -4.24 -14.82
N ARG A 78 -6.98 -4.88 -13.77
CA ARG A 78 -6.89 -4.30 -12.42
C ARG A 78 -5.46 -3.82 -12.19
N SER A 79 -5.26 -2.51 -12.32
CA SER A 79 -3.98 -1.86 -12.11
C SER A 79 -3.71 -1.73 -10.60
N THR A 80 -3.20 -2.80 -9.98
CA THR A 80 -2.82 -2.88 -8.56
C THR A 80 -1.32 -3.16 -8.42
N GLY A 81 -0.82 -3.25 -7.18
CA GLY A 81 0.59 -3.63 -6.94
C GLY A 81 1.60 -2.51 -7.16
N TYR A 82 1.15 -1.26 -7.13
CA TYR A 82 2.00 -0.07 -7.11
C TYR A 82 2.21 0.41 -5.68
N ASP A 83 3.40 0.93 -5.38
CA ASP A 83 3.59 1.66 -4.14
C ASP A 83 2.85 3.01 -4.17
N GLU A 84 2.60 3.60 -3.01
CA GLU A 84 1.85 4.87 -2.95
C GLU A 84 2.54 6.02 -3.69
N LYS A 85 3.87 6.01 -3.80
CA LYS A 85 4.60 7.05 -4.52
C LYS A 85 4.24 6.98 -6.01
N MET A 86 4.37 5.80 -6.61
CA MET A 86 4.02 5.57 -8.01
C MET A 86 2.55 5.86 -8.27
N VAL A 87 1.62 5.45 -7.39
CA VAL A 87 0.19 5.77 -7.55
C VAL A 87 -0.03 7.28 -7.60
N ARG A 88 0.58 8.05 -6.68
CA ARG A 88 0.43 9.50 -6.66
C ARG A 88 0.97 10.15 -7.93
N ASP A 89 2.13 9.71 -8.39
CA ASP A 89 2.76 10.25 -9.60
C ASP A 89 1.93 9.89 -10.86
N MET A 90 1.36 8.69 -10.94
CA MET A 90 0.53 8.24 -12.08
C MET A 90 -0.87 8.90 -12.11
N GLU A 91 -1.45 9.17 -10.94
CA GLU A 91 -2.79 9.77 -10.77
C GLU A 91 -2.73 11.29 -10.55
N GLY A 92 -1.57 11.92 -10.73
CA GLY A 92 -1.42 13.38 -10.68
C GLY A 92 -1.65 14.01 -9.31
N LEU A 93 -1.51 13.23 -8.25
CA LEU A 93 -1.66 13.66 -6.86
C LEU A 93 -0.35 14.24 -6.34
N GLU A 94 -0.46 15.20 -5.42
CA GLU A 94 0.70 15.65 -4.66
C GLU A 94 1.40 14.50 -3.93
N ALA A 95 2.72 14.64 -3.72
CA ALA A 95 3.56 13.62 -3.12
C ALA A 95 3.11 13.19 -1.71
N SER A 96 3.61 12.04 -1.24
CA SER A 96 3.21 11.39 0.02
C SER A 96 3.31 12.26 1.29
N GLY A 97 4.08 13.35 1.26
CA GLY A 97 4.21 14.31 2.36
C GLY A 97 3.05 15.31 2.47
N SER A 98 2.18 15.40 1.47
CA SER A 98 1.08 16.37 1.36
C SER A 98 0.11 16.35 2.55
N THR A 99 -0.58 17.48 2.74
CA THR A 99 -1.76 17.59 3.60
C THR A 99 -2.88 16.64 3.17
N TYR A 100 -3.03 16.32 1.87
CA TYR A 100 -3.98 15.32 1.38
C TYR A 100 -3.35 13.92 1.43
N ILE A 101 -3.69 13.18 2.49
CA ILE A 101 -2.93 11.99 2.88
C ILE A 101 -3.36 10.71 2.17
N CYS A 102 -4.55 10.67 1.59
CA CYS A 102 -5.12 9.46 1.05
C CYS A 102 -5.10 9.48 -0.48
N THR A 103 -4.92 8.32 -1.10
CA THR A 103 -5.10 8.14 -2.56
C THR A 103 -6.54 7.75 -2.90
N LEU A 104 -7.38 7.54 -1.89
CA LEU A 104 -8.73 6.98 -2.02
C LEU A 104 -9.83 7.97 -1.63
N CYS A 105 -9.56 8.85 -0.66
CA CYS A 105 -10.50 9.86 -0.17
C CYS A 105 -9.86 11.25 -0.12
N ASP A 106 -10.66 12.26 0.17
CA ASP A 106 -10.25 13.67 0.16
C ASP A 106 -9.77 14.23 1.50
N SER A 107 -9.75 13.39 2.54
CA SER A 107 -9.43 13.82 3.89
C SER A 107 -8.02 14.37 4.01
N THR A 108 -7.91 15.49 4.72
CA THR A 108 -6.62 16.06 5.09
C THR A 108 -5.99 15.30 6.26
N ARG A 109 -4.68 15.50 6.48
CA ARG A 109 -3.93 14.88 7.58
C ARG A 109 -4.53 15.19 8.94
N SER A 110 -4.96 16.42 9.15
CA SER A 110 -5.53 16.87 10.41
C SER A 110 -6.93 16.31 10.62
N GLU A 111 -7.79 16.32 9.59
CA GLU A 111 -9.13 15.72 9.65
C GLU A 111 -9.07 14.22 9.91
N ALA A 112 -8.21 13.49 9.18
CA ALA A 112 -8.03 12.06 9.34
C ALA A 112 -7.43 11.67 10.70
N SER A 113 -6.72 12.59 11.39
CA SER A 113 -6.26 12.35 12.76
C SER A 113 -7.38 12.53 13.81
N ARG A 114 -8.41 13.34 13.51
CA ARG A 114 -9.56 13.56 14.40
C ARG A 114 -10.62 12.48 14.24
N ASN A 115 -10.89 12.08 13.00
CA ASN A 115 -11.77 10.97 12.66
C ASN A 115 -10.93 9.97 11.85
N MET A 116 -10.55 8.84 12.46
CA MET A 116 -9.60 7.90 11.84
C MET A 116 -10.27 6.81 11.01
N VAL A 117 -11.52 6.44 11.31
CA VAL A 117 -12.15 5.21 10.79
C VAL A 117 -13.32 5.45 9.83
N LEU A 118 -13.99 6.60 9.93
CA LEU A 118 -15.19 6.86 9.13
C LEU A 118 -14.86 7.72 7.91
N HIS A 119 -14.51 7.05 6.81
CA HIS A 119 -14.25 7.64 5.49
C HIS A 119 -14.75 6.71 4.41
N SER A 120 -15.19 7.26 3.27
CA SER A 120 -15.54 6.51 2.06
C SER A 120 -14.51 6.73 0.98
N ILE A 121 -14.38 5.77 0.05
CA ILE A 121 -13.60 5.98 -1.17
C ILE A 121 -14.38 6.93 -2.08
N THR A 122 -13.73 8.02 -2.51
CA THR A 122 -14.31 9.01 -3.43
C THR A 122 -13.50 9.11 -4.72
N ARG A 123 -12.17 9.10 -4.62
CA ARG A 123 -11.27 9.34 -5.75
C ARG A 123 -11.33 8.21 -6.77
N SER A 124 -11.39 8.61 -8.04
CA SER A 124 -11.25 7.73 -9.20
C SER A 124 -10.40 8.39 -10.29
N HIS A 125 -9.95 7.61 -11.26
CA HIS A 125 -9.15 8.14 -12.36
C HIS A 125 -9.90 9.19 -13.19
N GLU A 126 -11.19 8.96 -13.47
CA GLU A 126 -12.06 9.89 -14.19
C GLU A 126 -12.22 11.20 -13.42
N GLU A 127 -12.49 11.12 -12.12
CA GLU A 127 -12.62 12.30 -11.27
C GLU A 127 -11.30 13.08 -11.19
N ASN A 128 -10.15 12.41 -11.11
CA ASN A 128 -8.85 13.09 -11.09
C ASN A 128 -8.58 13.83 -12.42
N LEU A 129 -9.00 13.28 -13.56
CA LEU A 129 -8.89 13.97 -14.85
C LEU A 129 -9.73 15.26 -14.88
N GLU A 130 -10.95 15.20 -14.35
CA GLU A 130 -11.84 16.38 -14.24
C GLU A 130 -11.27 17.42 -13.28
N ARG A 131 -10.79 17.00 -12.11
CA ARG A 131 -10.14 17.87 -11.11
C ARG A 131 -8.91 18.56 -11.69
N TYR A 132 -8.11 17.85 -12.48
CA TYR A 132 -6.99 18.45 -13.19
C TYR A 132 -7.43 19.52 -14.19
N GLU A 133 -8.53 19.31 -14.94
CA GLU A 133 -9.04 20.33 -15.85
C GLU A 133 -9.55 21.58 -15.12
N ILE A 134 -10.11 21.43 -13.90
CA ILE A 134 -10.45 22.55 -13.02
C ILE A 134 -9.19 23.27 -12.56
N TRP A 135 -8.17 22.53 -12.10
CA TRP A 135 -6.87 23.08 -11.70
C TRP A 135 -6.21 23.89 -12.83
N ARG A 136 -6.19 23.33 -14.04
CA ARG A 136 -5.55 23.94 -15.20
C ARG A 136 -6.29 25.17 -15.72
N LYS A 137 -7.62 25.14 -15.73
CA LYS A 137 -8.45 26.24 -16.28
C LYS A 137 -8.72 27.34 -15.26
N ASN A 138 -8.71 27.01 -13.96
CA ASN A 138 -9.13 27.88 -12.85
C ASN A 138 -10.40 28.70 -13.19
N PRO A 139 -11.54 28.04 -13.45
CA PRO A 139 -12.74 28.72 -13.95
C PRO A 139 -13.35 29.71 -12.94
N PHE A 140 -12.99 29.60 -11.67
CA PHE A 140 -13.47 30.46 -10.58
C PHE A 140 -12.48 31.58 -10.20
N SER A 141 -11.33 31.68 -10.88
CA SER A 141 -10.28 32.67 -10.60
C SER A 141 -9.83 32.67 -9.13
N GLU A 142 -9.77 31.48 -8.54
CA GLU A 142 -9.36 31.28 -7.14
C GLU A 142 -7.87 31.50 -6.97
N SER A 143 -7.46 31.86 -5.75
CA SER A 143 -6.04 31.85 -5.37
C SER A 143 -5.47 30.42 -5.41
N ALA A 144 -4.14 30.30 -5.38
CA ALA A 144 -3.47 29.00 -5.43
C ALA A 144 -3.89 28.07 -4.27
N GLU A 145 -4.12 28.61 -3.08
CA GLU A 145 -4.52 27.83 -1.90
C GLU A 145 -5.97 27.36 -1.99
N GLU A 146 -6.89 28.26 -2.38
CA GLU A 146 -8.30 27.94 -2.58
C GLU A 146 -8.49 26.92 -3.70
N LEU A 147 -7.80 27.10 -4.84
CA LEU A 147 -7.87 26.18 -5.96
C LEU A 147 -7.29 24.81 -5.59
N ARG A 148 -6.16 24.77 -4.87
CA ARG A 148 -5.57 23.53 -4.36
C ARG A 148 -6.53 22.79 -3.44
N ASP A 149 -7.28 23.52 -2.60
CA ASP A 149 -8.31 22.91 -1.77
C ASP A 149 -9.51 22.42 -2.58
N ARG A 150 -9.98 23.19 -3.56
CA ARG A 150 -11.06 22.76 -4.46
C ARG A 150 -10.77 21.42 -5.13
N VAL A 151 -9.55 21.26 -5.66
CA VAL A 151 -9.14 20.04 -6.38
C VAL A 151 -8.53 18.97 -5.47
N LYS A 152 -8.47 19.23 -4.15
CA LYS A 152 -7.97 18.32 -3.11
C LYS A 152 -6.57 17.76 -3.41
N GLY A 153 -5.69 18.60 -3.96
CA GLY A 153 -4.29 18.26 -4.25
C GLY A 153 -4.04 17.47 -5.55
N VAL A 154 -4.96 17.53 -6.52
CA VAL A 154 -4.68 17.11 -7.91
C VAL A 154 -4.04 18.29 -8.66
N SER A 155 -2.74 18.21 -8.93
CA SER A 155 -1.97 19.31 -9.54
C SER A 155 -1.28 18.93 -10.85
N ALA A 156 -1.29 17.65 -11.21
CA ALA A 156 -0.77 17.13 -12.47
C ALA A 156 -1.84 16.29 -13.17
N LYS A 157 -1.70 16.08 -14.48
CA LYS A 157 -2.66 15.31 -15.25
C LYS A 157 -2.44 13.82 -15.00
N PRO A 158 -3.45 13.06 -14.53
CA PRO A 158 -3.36 11.61 -14.48
C PRO A 158 -3.01 11.02 -15.86
N PHE A 159 -2.09 10.07 -15.91
CA PHE A 159 -1.67 9.45 -17.18
C PHE A 159 -2.08 7.98 -17.31
N MET A 160 -2.14 7.25 -16.21
CA MET A 160 -2.49 5.83 -16.17
C MET A 160 -3.54 5.58 -15.07
N GLU A 161 -4.61 4.91 -15.44
CA GLU A 161 -5.66 4.49 -14.51
C GLU A 161 -5.15 3.43 -13.54
N THR A 162 -5.32 3.72 -12.25
CA THR A 162 -5.05 2.81 -11.14
C THR A 162 -6.35 2.38 -10.46
N GLN A 163 -6.40 1.12 -10.00
CA GLN A 163 -7.53 0.68 -9.19
C GLN A 163 -7.41 1.34 -7.79
N PRO A 164 -8.47 1.96 -7.26
CA PRO A 164 -8.45 2.58 -5.93
C PRO A 164 -8.40 1.51 -4.83
N THR A 165 -7.20 1.02 -4.53
CA THR A 165 -6.93 -0.07 -3.57
C THR A 165 -5.73 0.25 -2.67
N LEU A 166 -5.31 -0.72 -1.85
CA LEU A 166 -4.22 -0.62 -0.89
C LEU A 166 -3.15 -1.68 -1.20
N ASP A 167 -1.87 -1.30 -1.26
CA ASP A 167 -0.78 -2.27 -1.42
C ASP A 167 -0.39 -2.94 -0.09
N ALA A 168 -0.65 -4.24 0.01
CA ALA A 168 -0.49 -5.00 1.25
C ALA A 168 0.97 -5.03 1.77
N LEU A 169 1.96 -5.03 0.88
CA LEU A 169 3.38 -5.08 1.26
C LEU A 169 3.84 -3.75 1.86
N HIS A 170 3.63 -2.64 1.15
CA HIS A 170 4.06 -1.33 1.62
C HIS A 170 3.22 -0.85 2.81
N CYS A 171 1.95 -1.27 2.91
CA CYS A 171 1.14 -1.09 4.12
C CYS A 171 1.80 -1.76 5.34
N ASP A 172 2.18 -3.03 5.24
CA ASP A 172 2.87 -3.75 6.32
C ASP A 172 4.17 -3.06 6.73
N ILE A 173 4.98 -2.62 5.76
CA ILE A 173 6.25 -1.94 6.02
C ILE A 173 6.02 -0.56 6.66
N GLY A 174 5.03 0.18 6.17
CA GLY A 174 4.64 1.49 6.68
C GLY A 174 4.17 1.41 8.13
N ASN A 175 3.23 0.51 8.42
CA ASN A 175 2.70 0.30 9.76
C ASN A 175 3.78 -0.22 10.72
N ALA A 176 4.61 -1.19 10.31
CA ALA A 176 5.73 -1.66 11.15
C ALA A 176 6.75 -0.56 11.45
N THR A 177 7.01 0.34 10.49
CA THR A 177 7.87 1.51 10.71
C THR A 177 7.25 2.47 11.72
N GLU A 178 5.92 2.63 11.71
CA GLU A 178 5.22 3.48 12.67
C GLU A 178 5.23 2.87 14.09
N PHE A 179 4.97 1.57 14.21
CA PHE A 179 5.12 0.84 15.48
C PHE A 179 6.55 0.89 16.01
N TYR A 180 7.56 0.75 15.16
CA TYR A 180 8.95 0.89 15.56
C TYR A 180 9.27 2.29 16.13
N LYS A 181 8.58 3.34 15.67
CA LYS A 181 8.69 4.69 16.27
C LYS A 181 7.93 4.78 17.59
N ILE A 182 6.73 4.21 17.69
CA ILE A 182 6.00 4.11 18.96
C ILE A 182 6.88 3.42 20.01
N PHE A 183 7.50 2.28 19.69
CA PHE A 183 8.38 1.57 20.62
C PHE A 183 9.56 2.43 21.12
N GLN A 184 10.17 3.22 20.23
CA GLN A 184 11.22 4.17 20.62
C GLN A 184 10.70 5.25 21.57
N ASP A 185 9.51 5.80 21.30
CA ASP A 185 8.92 6.87 22.10
C ASP A 185 8.44 6.36 23.48
N GLU A 186 7.96 5.11 23.57
CA GLU A 186 7.53 4.48 24.82
C GLU A 186 8.72 4.09 25.72
N ILE A 187 9.84 3.65 25.15
CA ILE A 187 11.11 3.46 25.89
C ILE A 187 11.60 4.79 26.49
N GLY A 188 11.35 5.89 25.79
CA GLY A 188 11.77 7.23 26.19
C GLY A 188 10.77 8.01 27.05
N GLU A 189 9.59 7.45 27.29
CA GLU A 189 8.45 8.12 27.94
C GLU A 189 8.19 9.53 27.36
N VAL A 190 8.16 9.64 26.03
CA VAL A 190 8.02 10.93 25.32
C VAL A 190 6.72 11.66 25.67
N TYR A 191 5.70 10.93 26.12
CA TYR A 191 4.45 11.49 26.63
C TYR A 191 4.64 12.36 27.91
N LEU A 192 5.74 12.18 28.66
CA LEU A 192 6.13 13.03 29.80
C LEU A 192 7.07 14.17 29.37
N LYS A 193 7.84 13.97 28.30
CA LYS A 193 8.88 14.90 27.81
C LYS A 193 8.69 15.18 26.33
N ASN A 194 7.92 16.24 26.03
CA ASN A 194 7.46 16.53 24.67
C ASN A 194 8.58 16.86 23.65
N ASN A 195 9.78 17.25 24.09
CA ASN A 195 10.88 17.67 23.21
C ASN A 195 12.22 17.00 23.56
N PRO A 196 12.38 15.68 23.34
CA PRO A 196 13.64 15.01 23.60
C PRO A 196 14.68 15.35 22.54
N THR A 197 15.93 15.43 22.98
CA THR A 197 17.09 15.74 22.14
C THR A 197 17.37 14.61 21.13
N ARG A 198 18.13 14.93 20.08
CA ARG A 198 18.56 13.95 19.07
C ARG A 198 19.38 12.81 19.69
N GLU A 199 20.17 13.11 20.72
CA GLU A 199 20.99 12.12 21.42
C GLU A 199 20.16 11.16 22.27
N GLU A 200 19.12 11.65 22.95
CA GLU A 200 18.16 10.80 23.67
C GLU A 200 17.44 9.85 22.70
N ARG A 201 16.89 10.38 21.60
CA ARG A 201 16.26 9.55 20.56
C ARG A 201 17.21 8.49 20.00
N ARG A 202 18.49 8.81 19.81
CA ARG A 202 19.51 7.86 19.36
C ARG A 202 19.77 6.78 20.43
N ARG A 203 19.80 7.14 21.71
CA ARG A 203 19.95 6.20 22.83
C ARG A 203 18.79 5.22 22.89
N TRP A 204 17.55 5.67 22.80
CA TRP A 204 16.37 4.79 22.83
C TRP A 204 16.32 3.84 21.64
N ARG A 205 16.64 4.33 20.43
CA ARG A 205 16.78 3.46 19.26
C ARG A 205 17.83 2.38 19.45
N SER A 206 19.01 2.74 19.96
CA SER A 206 20.09 1.79 20.24
C SER A 206 19.68 0.74 21.28
N ALA A 207 18.93 1.13 22.32
CA ALA A 207 18.39 0.21 23.33
C ALA A 207 17.39 -0.78 22.71
N LEU A 208 16.43 -0.29 21.94
CA LEU A 208 15.45 -1.11 21.22
C LEU A 208 16.15 -2.12 20.29
N ASP A 209 17.09 -1.63 19.47
CA ASP A 209 17.86 -2.44 18.52
C ASP A 209 18.68 -3.54 19.22
N LYS A 210 19.30 -3.22 20.38
CA LYS A 210 20.06 -4.18 21.17
C LYS A 210 19.15 -5.28 21.73
N GLN A 211 17.97 -4.91 22.21
CA GLN A 211 17.00 -5.83 22.80
C GLN A 211 16.38 -6.75 21.74
N LEU A 212 15.93 -6.20 20.60
CA LEU A 212 15.42 -6.97 19.47
C LEU A 212 16.49 -7.91 18.88
N ARG A 213 17.77 -7.49 18.86
CA ARG A 213 18.86 -8.39 18.47
C ARG A 213 19.05 -9.54 19.46
N LYS A 214 19.03 -9.25 20.76
CA LYS A 214 19.28 -10.24 21.82
C LYS A 214 18.21 -11.33 21.82
N LYS A 215 16.94 -10.94 21.89
CA LYS A 215 15.79 -11.81 22.09
C LYS A 215 15.20 -12.31 20.76
N MET A 216 14.94 -11.39 19.82
CA MET A 216 14.32 -11.72 18.53
C MET A 216 15.31 -12.04 17.41
N LYS A 217 16.63 -11.99 17.62
CA LYS A 217 17.63 -12.16 16.55
C LYS A 217 17.39 -11.24 15.35
N LEU A 218 16.89 -10.03 15.59
CA LEU A 218 16.67 -9.01 14.57
C LEU A 218 17.88 -8.08 14.50
N LYS A 219 18.57 -8.08 13.36
CA LYS A 219 19.66 -7.13 13.11
C LYS A 219 19.04 -5.77 12.73
N PRO A 220 19.52 -4.64 13.30
CA PRO A 220 19.08 -3.31 12.90
C PRO A 220 19.23 -3.11 11.40
N VAL A 221 18.23 -2.46 10.80
CA VAL A 221 18.16 -2.21 9.37
C VAL A 221 18.15 -0.70 9.12
N MET A 222 18.77 -0.26 8.03
CA MET A 222 18.74 1.15 7.63
C MET A 222 17.35 1.54 7.12
N ARG A 223 16.72 0.66 6.33
CA ARG A 223 15.35 0.79 5.83
C ARG A 223 14.57 -0.46 6.23
N MET A 224 13.38 -0.26 6.79
CA MET A 224 12.46 -1.34 7.11
C MET A 224 12.13 -2.14 5.84
N ASN A 225 12.25 -3.46 5.92
CA ASN A 225 11.85 -4.36 4.83
C ASN A 225 10.75 -5.31 5.32
N GLY A 226 10.05 -5.95 4.38
CA GLY A 226 8.91 -6.81 4.70
C GLY A 226 9.25 -7.99 5.63
N ASN A 227 10.47 -8.54 5.55
CA ASN A 227 10.89 -9.61 6.46
C ASN A 227 11.06 -9.11 7.90
N TYR A 228 11.65 -7.94 8.09
CA TYR A 228 11.76 -7.33 9.41
C TYR A 228 10.38 -6.97 9.96
N ALA A 229 9.52 -6.34 9.14
CA ALA A 229 8.15 -5.98 9.51
C ALA A 229 7.36 -7.20 10.01
N ARG A 230 7.39 -8.32 9.26
CA ARG A 230 6.71 -9.57 9.66
C ARG A 230 7.19 -10.12 11.01
N ARG A 231 8.48 -9.97 11.34
CA ARG A 231 9.04 -10.45 12.60
C ARG A 231 8.81 -9.49 13.77
N LEU A 232 8.71 -8.19 13.48
CA LEU A 232 8.45 -7.14 14.48
C LEU A 232 6.98 -7.09 14.90
N MET A 233 6.05 -7.36 13.98
CA MET A 233 4.60 -7.25 14.22
C MET A 233 4.02 -8.55 14.77
N THR A 234 4.45 -8.96 15.97
CA THR A 234 4.04 -10.21 16.65
C THR A 234 3.86 -10.00 18.15
N HIS A 235 3.09 -10.89 18.81
CA HIS A 235 2.95 -10.91 20.27
C HIS A 235 4.31 -11.08 20.98
N GLU A 236 5.16 -11.98 20.47
CA GLU A 236 6.49 -12.19 21.03
C GLU A 236 7.34 -10.91 21.00
N ALA A 237 7.31 -10.19 19.88
CA ALA A 237 8.08 -8.97 19.72
C ALA A 237 7.62 -7.86 20.68
N ILE A 238 6.30 -7.71 20.90
CA ILE A 238 5.81 -6.67 21.81
C ILE A 238 6.17 -6.97 23.27
N GLU A 239 6.13 -8.22 23.71
CA GLU A 239 6.60 -8.61 25.05
C GLU A 239 8.08 -8.26 25.26
N VAL A 240 8.91 -8.52 24.25
CA VAL A 240 10.34 -8.15 24.27
C VAL A 240 10.55 -6.64 24.38
N VAL A 241 9.69 -5.84 23.75
CA VAL A 241 9.72 -4.37 23.83
C VAL A 241 9.23 -3.90 25.20
N CYS A 242 8.18 -4.50 25.75
CA CYS A 242 7.62 -4.18 27.07
C CYS A 242 8.66 -4.35 28.20
N GLU A 243 9.64 -5.25 28.08
CA GLU A 243 10.77 -5.35 29.02
C GLU A 243 11.56 -4.03 29.17
N LEU A 244 11.50 -3.12 28.19
CA LEU A 244 12.18 -1.82 28.21
C LEU A 244 11.28 -0.64 28.59
N VAL A 245 9.95 -0.83 28.61
CA VAL A 245 8.99 0.25 28.89
C VAL A 245 8.81 0.36 30.42
N PRO A 246 8.99 1.54 31.05
CA PRO A 246 8.95 1.63 32.51
C PRO A 246 7.56 1.42 33.12
N SER A 247 6.54 2.06 32.56
CA SER A 247 5.17 2.06 33.10
C SER A 247 4.39 0.81 32.70
N GLU A 248 3.79 0.14 33.69
CA GLU A 248 2.96 -1.06 33.45
C GLU A 248 1.69 -0.74 32.65
N GLU A 249 1.05 0.40 32.94
CA GLU A 249 -0.12 0.87 32.18
C GLU A 249 0.22 1.06 30.69
N ARG A 250 1.41 1.59 30.39
CA ARG A 250 1.88 1.76 29.01
C ARG A 250 2.20 0.43 28.34
N ARG A 251 2.69 -0.57 29.09
CA ARG A 251 2.93 -1.91 28.55
C ARG A 251 1.62 -2.56 28.13
N GLU A 252 0.60 -2.50 28.96
CA GLU A 252 -0.70 -3.10 28.64
C GLU A 252 -1.37 -2.39 27.45
N ALA A 253 -1.30 -1.06 27.38
CA ALA A 253 -1.77 -0.32 26.20
C ALA A 253 -1.03 -0.71 24.90
N LEU A 254 0.28 -0.93 24.97
CA LEU A 254 1.08 -1.38 23.83
C LEU A 254 0.72 -2.80 23.37
N LYS A 255 0.48 -3.71 24.33
CA LYS A 255 0.05 -5.08 24.04
C LYS A 255 -1.34 -5.10 23.43
N GLU A 256 -2.28 -4.32 23.96
CA GLU A 256 -3.63 -4.17 23.40
C GLU A 256 -3.57 -3.60 21.98
N LEU A 257 -2.74 -2.57 21.74
CA LEU A 257 -2.54 -2.00 20.40
C LEU A 257 -2.01 -3.04 19.41
N MET A 258 -1.03 -3.85 19.82
CA MET A 258 -0.47 -4.93 19.00
C MET A 258 -1.48 -6.06 18.76
N GLU A 259 -2.26 -6.45 19.77
CA GLU A 259 -3.31 -7.45 19.66
C GLU A 259 -4.35 -7.03 18.62
N LEU A 260 -4.89 -5.80 18.73
CA LEU A 260 -5.83 -5.27 17.76
C LEU A 260 -5.24 -5.24 16.34
N TYR A 261 -3.98 -4.83 16.19
CA TYR A 261 -3.30 -4.88 14.90
C TYR A 261 -3.22 -6.31 14.32
N ILE A 262 -2.83 -7.29 15.15
CA ILE A 262 -2.70 -8.69 14.74
C ILE A 262 -4.06 -9.29 14.37
N GLN A 263 -5.14 -8.91 15.06
CA GLN A 263 -6.50 -9.35 14.72
C GLN A 263 -6.97 -8.77 13.38
N MET A 264 -6.59 -7.54 13.05
CA MET A 264 -6.98 -6.92 11.78
C MET A 264 -6.11 -7.35 10.59
N LYS A 265 -4.81 -7.61 10.83
CA LYS A 265 -3.80 -7.85 9.79
C LYS A 265 -4.14 -8.94 8.76
N PRO A 266 -4.71 -10.10 9.13
CA PRO A 266 -5.07 -11.13 8.17
C PRO A 266 -6.01 -10.63 7.07
N VAL A 267 -6.87 -9.65 7.36
CA VAL A 267 -7.92 -9.21 6.42
C VAL A 267 -7.35 -8.56 5.16
N TRP A 268 -6.30 -7.73 5.28
CA TRP A 268 -5.64 -7.16 4.10
C TRP A 268 -4.48 -8.01 3.56
N ARG A 269 -4.13 -9.13 4.22
CA ARG A 269 -3.01 -10.00 3.82
C ARG A 269 -3.43 -11.33 3.21
N SER A 270 -4.53 -11.91 3.64
CA SER A 270 -5.05 -13.15 3.07
C SER A 270 -5.37 -12.97 1.58
N THR A 271 -5.25 -14.06 0.82
CA THR A 271 -5.66 -14.13 -0.57
C THR A 271 -7.20 -14.16 -0.72
N CYS A 272 -7.92 -14.64 0.30
CA CYS A 272 -9.38 -14.67 0.33
C CYS A 272 -9.90 -14.52 1.78
N PRO A 273 -9.96 -13.30 2.32
CA PRO A 273 -10.29 -13.07 3.73
C PRO A 273 -11.67 -13.61 4.14
N ALA A 274 -12.66 -13.58 3.24
CA ALA A 274 -13.99 -14.13 3.50
C ALA A 274 -14.00 -15.65 3.80
N ARG A 275 -12.97 -16.39 3.34
CA ARG A 275 -12.82 -17.82 3.61
C ARG A 275 -11.76 -18.11 4.66
N ASP A 276 -10.63 -17.43 4.57
CA ASP A 276 -9.45 -17.77 5.35
C ASP A 276 -9.46 -17.14 6.76
N CYS A 277 -10.16 -16.01 6.94
CA CYS A 277 -10.28 -15.29 8.21
C CYS A 277 -11.63 -14.54 8.38
N PRO A 278 -12.78 -15.24 8.28
CA PRO A 278 -14.11 -14.63 8.26
C PRO A 278 -14.44 -13.87 9.55
N ASP A 279 -14.03 -14.38 10.72
CA ASP A 279 -14.31 -13.74 12.01
C ASP A 279 -13.57 -12.40 12.14
N GLN A 280 -12.30 -12.36 11.70
CA GLN A 280 -11.52 -11.12 11.67
C GLN A 280 -12.09 -10.11 10.68
N LEU A 281 -12.55 -10.57 9.50
CA LEU A 281 -13.22 -9.71 8.52
C LEU A 281 -14.50 -9.11 9.11
N CYS A 282 -15.36 -9.92 9.73
CA CYS A 282 -16.61 -9.46 10.34
C CYS A 282 -16.37 -8.44 11.47
N ARG A 283 -15.33 -8.65 12.28
CA ARG A 283 -15.00 -7.77 13.42
C ARG A 283 -14.12 -6.58 13.06
N TYR A 284 -13.72 -6.43 11.79
CA TYR A 284 -12.71 -5.45 11.39
C TYR A 284 -13.09 -4.02 11.80
N SER A 285 -14.31 -3.57 11.50
CA SER A 285 -14.76 -2.20 11.80
C SER A 285 -14.81 -1.92 13.31
N PHE A 286 -15.16 -2.91 14.12
CA PHE A 286 -15.11 -2.79 15.58
C PHE A 286 -13.67 -2.70 16.08
N ASN A 287 -12.78 -3.55 15.57
CA ASN A 287 -11.37 -3.56 15.95
C ASN A 287 -10.66 -2.27 15.52
N SER A 288 -10.97 -1.74 14.33
CA SER A 288 -10.38 -0.49 13.86
C SER A 288 -10.85 0.71 14.68
N GLN A 289 -12.13 0.74 15.10
CA GLN A 289 -12.63 1.74 16.04
C GLN A 289 -11.89 1.68 17.37
N ARG A 290 -11.77 0.49 17.98
CA ARG A 290 -11.03 0.31 19.24
C ARG A 290 -9.56 0.73 19.11
N PHE A 291 -8.93 0.38 17.99
CA PHE A 291 -7.56 0.78 17.70
C PHE A 291 -7.43 2.31 17.62
N ALA A 292 -8.33 2.98 16.90
CA ALA A 292 -8.35 4.43 16.79
C ALA A 292 -8.64 5.15 18.12
N ASP A 293 -9.52 4.58 18.96
CA ASP A 293 -9.82 5.11 20.29
C ASP A 293 -8.57 5.07 21.17
N LEU A 294 -7.83 3.95 21.14
CA LEU A 294 -6.58 3.78 21.87
C LEU A 294 -5.51 4.78 21.38
N LEU A 295 -5.42 5.01 20.06
CA LEU A 295 -4.53 6.02 19.51
C LEU A 295 -4.89 7.44 19.95
N SER A 296 -6.19 7.77 19.93
CA SER A 296 -6.71 9.11 20.21
C SER A 296 -6.71 9.47 21.70
N THR A 297 -6.63 8.46 22.57
CA THR A 297 -6.55 8.62 24.03
C THR A 297 -5.11 8.45 24.51
N THR A 298 -4.64 7.20 24.49
CA THR A 298 -3.40 6.77 25.13
C THR A 298 -2.16 7.19 24.33
N PHE A 299 -2.26 7.27 23.00
CA PHE A 299 -1.15 7.71 22.14
C PHE A 299 -1.37 9.12 21.54
N LYS A 300 -2.27 9.92 22.14
CA LYS A 300 -2.62 11.26 21.63
C LYS A 300 -1.41 12.16 21.44
N TYR A 301 -0.42 12.09 22.35
CA TYR A 301 0.82 12.87 22.26
C TYR A 301 1.54 12.72 20.90
N ARG A 302 1.33 11.59 20.22
CA ARG A 302 1.90 11.29 18.90
C ARG A 302 0.94 11.57 17.75
N TYR A 303 -0.37 11.38 17.94
CA TYR A 303 -1.36 11.44 16.88
C TYR A 303 -2.23 12.72 16.87
N ASP A 304 -1.92 13.69 17.74
CA ASP A 304 -2.59 14.99 17.72
C ASP A 304 -2.26 15.78 16.44
N GLY A 305 -3.25 15.92 15.55
CA GLY A 305 -3.13 16.63 14.28
C GLY A 305 -2.37 15.89 13.18
N LYS A 306 -1.95 14.62 13.39
CA LYS A 306 -1.22 13.85 12.38
C LYS A 306 -1.47 12.34 12.46
N ILE A 307 -1.48 11.71 11.30
CA ILE A 307 -1.51 10.24 11.11
C ILE A 307 -0.71 9.90 9.86
N THR A 308 -0.15 8.69 9.79
CA THR A 308 0.57 8.23 8.58
C THR A 308 -0.42 7.76 7.51
N ASN A 309 -0.03 7.87 6.24
CA ASN A 309 -0.91 7.54 5.11
C ASN A 309 -1.41 6.09 5.16
N TYR A 310 -0.51 5.13 5.40
CA TYR A 310 -0.89 3.71 5.49
C TYR A 310 -1.72 3.39 6.73
N LEU A 311 -1.46 4.03 7.87
CA LEU A 311 -2.27 3.79 9.07
C LEU A 311 -3.70 4.30 8.87
N HIS A 312 -3.87 5.47 8.26
CA HIS A 312 -5.17 5.98 7.85
C HIS A 312 -5.87 5.01 6.87
N LYS A 313 -5.21 4.60 5.79
CA LYS A 313 -5.79 3.66 4.81
C LYS A 313 -6.21 2.33 5.45
N THR A 314 -5.41 1.83 6.40
CA THR A 314 -5.69 0.58 7.13
C THR A 314 -6.94 0.71 8.00
N LEU A 315 -7.07 1.81 8.72
CA LEU A 315 -8.18 2.02 9.67
C LEU A 315 -9.49 2.39 8.98
N ALA A 316 -9.42 3.05 7.81
CA ALA A 316 -10.60 3.62 7.16
C ALA A 316 -11.15 2.79 6.00
N HIS A 317 -10.30 2.23 5.13
CA HIS A 317 -10.74 1.78 3.81
C HIS A 317 -10.69 0.26 3.58
N VAL A 318 -10.05 -0.50 4.48
CA VAL A 318 -9.90 -1.96 4.29
C VAL A 318 -11.24 -2.69 4.14
N PRO A 319 -12.29 -2.44 4.95
CA PRO A 319 -13.58 -3.10 4.79
C PRO A 319 -14.20 -2.87 3.41
N GLU A 320 -14.26 -1.61 2.97
CA GLU A 320 -14.84 -1.22 1.68
C GLU A 320 -14.09 -1.85 0.50
N ILE A 321 -12.75 -1.86 0.55
CA ILE A 321 -11.94 -2.48 -0.51
C ILE A 321 -12.16 -3.99 -0.55
N VAL A 322 -12.19 -4.66 0.60
CA VAL A 322 -12.39 -6.12 0.65
C VAL A 322 -13.78 -6.52 0.19
N GLU A 323 -14.82 -5.75 0.55
CA GLU A 323 -16.18 -5.97 0.08
C GLU A 323 -16.28 -5.82 -1.45
N ARG A 324 -15.66 -4.77 -2.00
CA ARG A 324 -15.67 -4.49 -3.45
C ARG A 324 -14.83 -5.48 -4.26
N ASP A 325 -13.60 -5.76 -3.83
CA ASP A 325 -12.61 -6.48 -4.63
C ASP A 325 -12.48 -7.97 -4.25
N GLY A 326 -13.07 -8.38 -3.12
CA GLY A 326 -13.00 -9.71 -2.52
C GLY A 326 -11.70 -10.01 -1.75
N SER A 327 -10.65 -9.25 -2.00
CA SER A 327 -9.33 -9.42 -1.37
C SER A 327 -8.48 -8.18 -1.61
N ILE A 328 -7.49 -7.96 -0.72
CA ILE A 328 -6.39 -7.00 -0.91
C ILE A 328 -5.07 -7.74 -1.13
N GLY A 329 -4.77 -8.74 -0.29
CA GLY A 329 -3.47 -9.42 -0.27
C GLY A 329 -3.14 -10.19 -1.56
N ALA A 330 -4.16 -10.64 -2.30
CA ALA A 330 -4.01 -11.25 -3.62
C ALA A 330 -3.54 -10.27 -4.72
N TRP A 331 -3.68 -8.96 -4.48
CA TRP A 331 -3.41 -7.89 -5.44
C TRP A 331 -2.18 -7.04 -5.06
N ALA A 332 -1.38 -7.56 -4.13
CA ALA A 332 -0.21 -6.88 -3.58
C ALA A 332 0.94 -6.78 -4.58
N SER A 333 1.85 -5.85 -4.33
CA SER A 333 3.10 -5.66 -5.07
C SER A 333 4.14 -6.79 -4.86
N GLU A 334 3.88 -7.74 -3.96
CA GLU A 334 4.85 -8.77 -3.55
C GLU A 334 5.39 -9.61 -4.72
N GLY A 335 4.52 -9.99 -5.68
CA GLY A 335 4.95 -10.75 -6.86
C GLY A 335 5.91 -9.95 -7.74
N ASN A 336 5.60 -8.66 -7.95
CA ASN A 336 6.43 -7.74 -8.74
C ASN A 336 7.78 -7.45 -8.04
N GLU A 337 7.75 -7.16 -6.74
CA GLU A 337 8.97 -6.92 -5.95
C GLU A 337 9.86 -8.17 -5.85
N SER A 338 9.26 -9.36 -5.81
CA SER A 338 10.02 -10.61 -5.88
C SER A 338 10.66 -10.79 -7.27
N GLY A 339 9.99 -10.37 -8.34
CA GLY A 339 10.53 -10.31 -9.70
C GLY A 339 11.81 -9.48 -9.82
N ASN A 340 11.97 -8.40 -9.04
CA ASN A 340 13.19 -7.59 -9.01
C ASN A 340 14.44 -8.41 -8.60
N LYS A 341 14.27 -9.48 -7.81
CA LYS A 341 15.36 -10.41 -7.48
C LYS A 341 15.79 -11.22 -8.71
N LEU A 342 14.83 -11.65 -9.54
CA LEU A 342 15.10 -12.37 -10.79
C LEU A 342 15.79 -11.46 -11.79
N PHE A 343 15.29 -10.23 -11.99
CA PHE A 343 15.92 -9.23 -12.86
C PHE A 343 17.41 -9.06 -12.56
N ARG A 344 17.78 -8.85 -11.28
CA ARG A 344 19.18 -8.71 -10.87
C ARG A 344 20.02 -9.96 -11.13
N ARG A 345 19.42 -11.15 -11.00
CA ARG A 345 20.10 -12.42 -11.24
C ARG A 345 20.32 -12.64 -12.74
N PHE A 346 19.27 -12.47 -13.54
CA PHE A 346 19.33 -12.67 -14.99
C PHE A 346 20.26 -11.66 -15.66
N ARG A 347 20.22 -10.39 -15.23
CA ARG A 347 21.18 -9.38 -15.70
C ARG A 347 22.63 -9.78 -15.50
N LYS A 348 22.95 -10.49 -14.40
CA LYS A 348 24.32 -10.93 -14.10
C LYS A 348 24.71 -12.25 -14.77
N MET A 349 23.78 -13.19 -14.83
CA MET A 349 24.09 -14.60 -15.11
C MET A 349 23.54 -15.10 -16.46
N ASN A 350 22.60 -14.38 -17.06
CA ASN A 350 21.81 -14.86 -18.21
C ASN A 350 21.70 -13.83 -19.34
N ALA A 351 22.44 -12.72 -19.27
CA ALA A 351 22.39 -11.66 -20.27
C ALA A 351 23.78 -11.31 -20.81
N ARG A 352 23.84 -10.93 -22.08
CA ARG A 352 25.02 -10.30 -22.69
C ARG A 352 25.35 -9.02 -21.92
N GLN A 353 26.61 -8.89 -21.49
CA GLN A 353 27.09 -7.73 -20.74
C GLN A 353 27.39 -6.54 -21.69
N SER A 354 26.37 -6.17 -22.47
CA SER A 354 26.36 -5.03 -23.39
C SER A 354 25.06 -4.26 -23.22
N LYS A 355 25.16 -2.92 -23.14
CA LYS A 355 23.99 -2.04 -23.03
C LYS A 355 22.99 -2.22 -24.18
N THR A 356 23.47 -2.64 -25.35
CA THR A 356 22.65 -2.83 -26.56
C THR A 356 21.74 -4.05 -26.47
N PHE A 357 22.08 -5.06 -25.66
CA PHE A 357 21.44 -6.37 -25.69
C PHE A 357 20.96 -6.84 -24.31
N GLU A 358 21.42 -6.22 -23.22
CA GLU A 358 21.15 -6.74 -21.87
C GLU A 358 19.64 -6.83 -21.57
N LEU A 359 18.84 -5.83 -21.95
CA LEU A 359 17.39 -5.86 -21.67
C LEU A 359 16.63 -6.86 -22.55
N GLU A 360 17.09 -7.08 -23.79
CA GLU A 360 16.52 -8.11 -24.68
C GLU A 360 16.70 -9.50 -24.07
N ASP A 361 17.90 -9.81 -23.57
CA ASP A 361 18.20 -11.10 -22.95
C ASP A 361 17.54 -11.29 -21.59
N ILE A 362 17.34 -10.22 -20.82
CA ILE A 362 16.69 -10.31 -19.51
C ILE A 362 15.17 -10.51 -19.66
N LEU A 363 14.57 -9.91 -20.68
CA LEU A 363 13.13 -10.00 -20.92
C LEU A 363 12.72 -11.37 -21.46
N LYS A 364 13.60 -11.99 -22.27
CA LYS A 364 13.43 -13.34 -22.82
C LYS A 364 13.66 -14.42 -21.76
#